data_AF-A0A6C0LQ31-F1
#
_entry.id   AF-A0A6C0LQ31-F1
#
_cell.length_a   1.000
_cell.length_b   1.000
_cell.length_c   1.000
_cell.angle_alpha   90.00
_cell.angle_beta   90.00
_cell.angle_gamma   90.00
#
_symmetry.space_group_name_H-M   'P 1'
#
loop_
_entity.id
_entity.type
_entity.pdbx_description
1 polymer ?
#
loop_
_entity_poly.entity_id
_entity_poly.type
_entity_poly.pdbx_seq_one_letter_code
_entity_poly.pdbx_strand_id
1 'polypeptide(L)'
;MAEAIPDLKKYDSIENSHYVFKDSYTYFSKNILKAVGICIGFPNWKSDLPIFESYSMPFVICNPNNESPEFCEAIKTKGVKLLEWLAYMKAQNVSNFYINPKWVLPITQMPDGKTGTCLNEKGESIPMISWSDIVAQGNTLKGPMKSDDPYFAVCRIEIPNEHEVVSSLLSSKYRPSIIYVRWSVSPDESQVHCEAAGHLQTCGYRLLCVNNGFYMYQYTGADMYSCCSWTDPSMAHPFVNLMTEQVESFLNPPNPEVKSEETKTDVSSQ
;
A
#
# COMPACT_ATOMS: atom_id res chain seq x y z
N MET A 1 11.54 19.46 -16.73
CA MET A 1 10.05 19.42 -16.71
C MET A 1 9.67 18.01 -16.33
N ALA A 2 9.08 17.78 -15.15
CA ALA A 2 8.63 16.46 -14.75
C ALA A 2 7.42 16.07 -15.61
N GLU A 3 7.54 14.98 -16.38
CA GLU A 3 6.42 14.43 -17.14
C GLU A 3 5.25 14.12 -16.21
N ALA A 4 4.04 14.50 -16.63
CA ALA A 4 2.83 14.21 -15.90
C ALA A 4 2.65 12.68 -15.79
N ILE A 5 2.65 12.16 -14.56
CA ILE A 5 2.38 10.74 -14.29
C ILE A 5 0.91 10.47 -14.69
N PRO A 6 0.63 9.60 -15.67
CA PRO A 6 -0.67 9.51 -16.34
C PRO A 6 -1.87 9.25 -15.42
N ASP A 7 -1.63 8.58 -14.28
CA ASP A 7 -2.67 8.11 -13.35
C ASP A 7 -2.85 9.00 -12.10
N LEU A 8 -2.12 10.10 -11.99
CA LEU A 8 -2.15 10.99 -10.84
C LEU A 8 -2.60 12.40 -11.25
N LYS A 9 -3.47 13.01 -10.43
CA LYS A 9 -3.85 14.43 -10.53
C LYS A 9 -3.29 15.18 -9.32
N LYS A 10 -2.70 16.36 -9.53
CA LYS A 10 -2.33 17.26 -8.42
C LYS A 10 -3.60 17.76 -7.73
N TYR A 11 -3.63 17.67 -6.40
CA TYR A 11 -4.75 18.15 -5.58
C TYR A 11 -4.58 19.65 -5.32
N ASP A 12 -5.31 20.45 -6.08
CA ASP A 12 -5.21 21.91 -6.18
C ASP A 12 -3.84 22.44 -6.65
N SER A 13 -3.87 23.58 -7.35
CA SER A 13 -2.73 24.21 -8.02
C SER A 13 -1.80 24.95 -7.05
N ILE A 14 -1.44 24.30 -5.94
CA ILE A 14 -0.53 24.84 -4.92
C ILE A 14 0.83 24.15 -5.09
N GLU A 15 1.93 24.91 -5.10
CA GLU A 15 3.27 24.33 -5.03
C GLU A 15 3.38 23.44 -3.78
N ASN A 16 3.72 22.16 -3.98
CA ASN A 16 3.73 21.05 -3.01
C ASN A 16 2.39 20.29 -2.78
N SER A 17 1.40 20.49 -3.64
CA SER A 17 0.15 19.71 -3.63
C SER A 17 0.35 18.19 -3.82
N HIS A 18 -0.34 17.40 -2.99
CA HIS A 18 -0.44 15.94 -3.07
C HIS A 18 -0.88 15.42 -4.45
N TYR A 19 -0.46 14.21 -4.80
CA TYR A 19 -1.00 13.48 -5.95
C TYR A 19 -2.15 12.57 -5.51
N VAL A 20 -3.31 12.73 -6.13
CA VAL A 20 -4.47 11.84 -5.94
C VAL A 20 -4.62 10.98 -7.18
N PHE A 21 -5.01 9.71 -7.01
CA PHE A 21 -5.38 8.85 -8.12
C PHE A 21 -6.43 9.53 -8.99
N LYS A 22 -6.11 9.74 -10.26
CA LYS A 22 -6.98 10.39 -11.23
C LYS A 22 -8.29 9.62 -11.42
N ASP A 23 -8.27 8.31 -11.20
CA ASP A 23 -9.44 7.44 -11.30
C ASP A 23 -9.31 6.18 -10.42
N SER A 24 -9.37 6.36 -9.10
CA SER A 24 -9.39 5.23 -8.14
C SER A 24 -10.55 4.27 -8.43
N TYR A 25 -11.69 4.78 -8.90
CA TYR A 25 -12.85 3.96 -9.23
C TYR A 25 -12.58 3.05 -10.42
N THR A 26 -11.97 3.52 -11.52
CA THR A 26 -11.56 2.65 -12.64
C THR A 26 -10.46 1.67 -12.24
N TYR A 27 -9.51 2.09 -11.39
CA TYR A 27 -8.45 1.23 -10.89
C TYR A 27 -9.00 0.01 -10.14
N PHE A 28 -9.98 0.22 -9.26
CA PHE A 28 -10.59 -0.86 -8.47
C PHE A 28 -11.77 -1.55 -9.17
N SER A 29 -12.56 -0.86 -10.00
CA SER A 29 -13.82 -1.37 -10.57
C SER A 29 -13.68 -2.56 -11.51
N LYS A 30 -12.55 -2.72 -12.21
CA LYS A 30 -12.36 -3.87 -13.12
C LYS A 30 -12.18 -5.20 -12.38
N ASN A 31 -11.78 -5.18 -11.10
CA ASN A 31 -11.49 -6.38 -10.30
C ASN A 31 -12.06 -6.36 -8.87
N ILE A 32 -12.91 -5.39 -8.51
CA ILE A 32 -13.43 -5.19 -7.14
C ILE A 32 -14.16 -6.41 -6.58
N LEU A 33 -14.79 -7.19 -7.45
CA LEU A 33 -15.48 -8.41 -7.04
C LEU A 33 -14.50 -9.47 -6.55
N LYS A 34 -13.25 -9.46 -7.05
CA LYS A 34 -12.15 -10.41 -6.77
C LYS A 34 -11.08 -9.86 -5.82
N ALA A 35 -11.27 -8.61 -5.37
CA ALA A 35 -10.34 -7.93 -4.50
C ALA A 35 -10.51 -8.40 -3.05
N VAL A 36 -9.42 -8.61 -2.33
CA VAL A 36 -9.41 -8.75 -0.88
C VAL A 36 -8.63 -7.59 -0.28
N GLY A 37 -9.19 -6.99 0.76
CA GLY A 37 -8.49 -6.05 1.62
C GLY A 37 -8.04 -6.71 2.92
N ILE A 38 -6.89 -6.31 3.44
CA ILE A 38 -6.38 -6.79 4.73
C ILE A 38 -6.02 -5.56 5.58
N CYS A 39 -6.53 -5.51 6.80
CA CYS A 39 -6.18 -4.51 7.80
C CYS A 39 -5.48 -5.20 8.97
N ILE A 40 -4.37 -4.65 9.44
CA ILE A 40 -3.54 -5.22 10.49
C ILE A 40 -3.40 -4.20 11.59
N GLY A 41 -3.73 -4.62 12.81
CA GLY A 41 -3.80 -3.76 13.99
C GLY A 41 -5.16 -3.10 14.15
N PHE A 42 -5.18 -1.82 14.52
CA PHE A 42 -6.38 -1.13 14.98
C PHE A 42 -7.06 -0.33 13.87
N PRO A 43 -8.08 -0.86 13.15
CA PRO A 43 -8.93 0.02 12.37
C PRO A 43 -9.71 0.91 13.34
N ASN A 44 -9.62 2.22 13.18
CA ASN A 44 -10.67 3.12 13.61
C ASN A 44 -11.89 2.86 12.72
N TRP A 45 -12.60 1.77 13.02
CA TRP A 45 -13.73 1.30 12.23
C TRP A 45 -14.75 2.42 12.00
N LYS A 46 -14.90 3.39 12.90
CA LYS A 46 -15.82 4.52 12.65
C LYS A 46 -15.42 5.38 11.44
N SER A 47 -14.12 5.63 11.23
CA SER A 47 -13.61 6.39 10.07
C SER A 47 -13.29 5.53 8.86
N ASP A 48 -12.97 4.26 9.08
CA ASP A 48 -12.38 3.41 8.05
C ASP A 48 -13.43 2.58 7.31
N LEU A 49 -14.55 2.29 7.97
CA LEU A 49 -15.69 1.60 7.36
C LEU A 49 -16.23 2.32 6.09
N PRO A 50 -16.37 3.67 6.03
CA PRO A 50 -16.67 4.37 4.78
C PRO A 50 -15.70 4.08 3.63
N ILE A 51 -14.40 3.93 3.93
CA ILE A 51 -13.37 3.56 2.95
C ILE A 51 -13.60 2.11 2.49
N PHE A 52 -13.94 1.20 3.41
CA PHE A 52 -14.19 -0.20 3.11
C PHE A 52 -15.46 -0.43 2.27
N GLU A 53 -16.51 0.37 2.48
CA GLU A 53 -17.72 0.38 1.66
C GLU A 53 -17.44 0.81 0.22
N SER A 54 -16.65 1.88 0.04
CA SER A 54 -16.36 2.49 -1.26
C SER A 54 -15.79 1.48 -2.27
N TYR A 55 -15.15 0.43 -1.78
CA TYR A 55 -14.59 -0.62 -2.62
C TYR A 55 -15.44 -1.89 -2.70
N SER A 56 -16.51 -2.01 -1.90
CA SER A 56 -17.39 -3.19 -1.90
C SER A 56 -16.62 -4.53 -1.87
N MET A 57 -15.42 -4.59 -1.26
CA MET A 57 -14.54 -5.77 -1.25
C MET A 57 -14.58 -6.49 0.11
N PRO A 58 -14.34 -7.81 0.18
CA PRO A 58 -14.13 -8.52 1.44
C PRO A 58 -12.87 -8.03 2.16
N PHE A 59 -12.93 -8.01 3.49
CA PHE A 59 -11.82 -7.60 4.35
C PHE A 59 -11.52 -8.62 5.44
N VAL A 60 -10.24 -8.87 5.67
CA VAL A 60 -9.75 -9.54 6.88
C VAL A 60 -9.14 -8.51 7.81
N ILE A 61 -9.57 -8.51 9.08
CA ILE A 61 -9.06 -7.62 10.12
C ILE A 61 -8.22 -8.47 11.07
N CYS A 62 -6.90 -8.32 11.00
CA CYS A 62 -5.94 -9.00 11.86
C CYS A 62 -5.71 -8.14 13.10
N ASN A 63 -6.29 -8.54 14.22
CA ASN A 63 -6.21 -7.84 15.51
C ASN A 63 -5.50 -8.72 16.54
N PRO A 64 -4.17 -8.91 16.42
CA PRO A 64 -3.40 -9.81 17.27
C PRO A 64 -3.38 -9.38 18.74
N ASN A 65 -3.55 -8.09 19.04
CA ASN A 65 -3.58 -7.56 20.40
C ASN A 65 -4.98 -7.54 21.01
N ASN A 66 -5.99 -7.99 20.25
CA ASN A 66 -7.41 -7.93 20.61
C ASN A 66 -7.86 -6.52 21.06
N GLU A 67 -7.35 -5.48 20.39
CA GLU A 67 -7.69 -4.09 20.65
C GLU A 67 -9.03 -3.76 19.99
N SER A 68 -10.01 -3.22 20.73
CA SER A 68 -11.42 -3.11 20.30
C SER A 68 -12.16 -4.47 20.16
N PRO A 69 -12.22 -5.28 21.22
CA PRO A 69 -12.95 -6.55 21.20
C PRO A 69 -14.46 -6.32 20.94
N GLU A 70 -15.00 -5.17 21.35
CA GLU A 70 -16.42 -4.83 21.15
C GLU A 70 -16.84 -4.86 19.68
N PHE A 71 -16.00 -4.36 18.77
CA PHE A 71 -16.30 -4.36 17.34
C PHE A 71 -16.28 -5.78 16.76
N CYS A 72 -15.23 -6.54 17.08
CA CYS A 72 -15.10 -7.94 16.67
C CYS A 72 -16.28 -8.78 17.18
N GLU A 73 -16.65 -8.61 18.45
CA GLU A 73 -17.79 -9.30 19.05
C GLU A 73 -19.13 -8.83 18.47
N ALA A 74 -19.28 -7.53 18.17
CA ALA A 74 -20.48 -7.02 17.50
C ALA A 74 -20.64 -7.58 16.09
N ILE A 75 -19.55 -7.74 15.31
CA ILE A 75 -19.60 -8.42 14.01
C ILE A 75 -20.08 -9.87 14.18
N LYS A 76 -19.49 -10.62 15.12
CA LYS A 76 -19.85 -12.03 15.35
C LYS A 76 -21.30 -12.21 15.80
N THR A 77 -21.77 -11.35 16.71
CA THR A 77 -23.08 -11.51 17.36
C THR A 77 -24.21 -10.83 16.59
N LYS A 78 -23.99 -9.59 16.11
CA LYS A 78 -25.00 -8.74 15.47
C LYS A 78 -24.88 -8.76 13.94
N GLY A 79 -23.68 -9.02 13.40
CA GLY A 79 -23.43 -9.07 11.95
C GLY A 79 -24.14 -10.22 11.23
N VAL A 80 -24.61 -11.25 11.95
CA VAL A 80 -25.40 -12.34 11.37
C VAL A 80 -26.78 -11.84 10.91
N LYS A 81 -27.35 -10.83 11.58
CA LYS A 81 -28.67 -10.27 11.29
C LYS A 81 -28.55 -8.82 10.85
N LEU A 82 -28.78 -8.57 9.56
CA LEU A 82 -28.58 -7.25 8.94
C LEU A 82 -29.27 -6.10 9.71
N LEU A 83 -30.51 -6.29 10.18
CA LEU A 83 -31.22 -5.25 10.92
C LEU A 83 -30.59 -4.92 12.27
N GLU A 84 -30.09 -5.92 13.01
CA GLU A 84 -29.41 -5.72 14.29
C GLU A 84 -28.04 -5.04 14.08
N TRP A 85 -27.34 -5.39 13.01
CA TRP A 85 -26.12 -4.72 12.57
C TRP A 85 -26.37 -3.24 12.25
N LEU A 86 -27.36 -2.93 11.41
CA LEU A 86 -27.71 -1.55 11.04
C LEU A 86 -28.11 -0.72 12.27
N ALA A 87 -28.88 -1.29 13.18
CA ALA A 87 -29.26 -0.63 14.43
C ALA A 87 -28.04 -0.33 15.31
N TYR A 88 -27.11 -1.28 15.45
CA TYR A 88 -25.86 -1.08 16.17
C TYR A 88 -25.00 0.02 15.54
N MET A 89 -24.80 0.00 14.23
CA MET A 89 -24.02 1.01 13.50
C MET A 89 -24.60 2.42 13.68
N LYS A 90 -25.93 2.55 13.64
CA LYS A 90 -26.64 3.79 13.93
C LYS A 90 -26.44 4.27 15.36
N ALA A 91 -26.53 3.37 16.34
CA ALA A 91 -26.28 3.72 17.74
C ALA A 91 -24.82 4.18 18.00
N GLN A 92 -23.89 3.74 17.16
CA GLN A 92 -22.47 4.07 17.26
C GLN A 92 -22.06 5.35 16.50
N ASN A 93 -23.04 6.06 15.92
CA ASN A 93 -22.86 7.27 15.11
C ASN A 93 -21.91 7.07 13.92
N VAL A 94 -21.94 5.91 13.28
CA VAL A 94 -21.20 5.71 12.02
C VAL A 94 -22.00 6.31 10.87
N SER A 95 -21.36 7.20 10.11
CA SER A 95 -22.03 8.03 9.09
C SER A 95 -22.50 7.24 7.85
N ASN A 96 -21.88 6.08 7.57
CA ASN A 96 -22.20 5.23 6.44
C ASN A 96 -22.66 3.84 6.90
N PHE A 97 -23.79 3.36 6.36
CA PHE A 97 -24.52 2.20 6.87
C PHE A 97 -24.39 0.92 6.04
N TYR A 98 -23.66 0.89 4.93
CA TYR A 98 -23.76 -0.21 3.95
C TYR A 98 -22.57 -1.17 3.92
N ILE A 99 -21.97 -1.43 5.08
CA ILE A 99 -21.05 -2.57 5.15
C ILE A 99 -21.85 -3.83 5.33
N ASN A 100 -21.68 -4.75 4.39
CA ASN A 100 -22.14 -6.11 4.57
C ASN A 100 -21.24 -6.79 5.62
N PRO A 101 -21.73 -7.04 6.84
CA PRO A 101 -20.89 -7.63 7.90
C PRO A 101 -20.40 -9.03 7.54
N LYS A 102 -21.06 -9.73 6.60
CA LYS A 102 -20.61 -11.03 6.09
C LYS A 102 -19.32 -10.96 5.28
N TRP A 103 -18.91 -9.76 4.85
CA TRP A 103 -17.69 -9.52 4.10
C TRP A 103 -16.53 -9.07 4.98
N VAL A 104 -16.70 -9.09 6.31
CA VAL A 104 -15.65 -8.70 7.25
C VAL A 104 -15.33 -9.90 8.15
N LEU A 105 -14.07 -10.31 8.15
CA LEU A 105 -13.57 -11.41 8.98
C LEU A 105 -12.55 -10.88 9.99
N PRO A 106 -12.92 -10.74 11.27
CA PRO A 106 -11.95 -10.46 12.33
C PRO A 106 -11.21 -11.74 12.74
N ILE A 107 -9.88 -11.68 12.80
CA ILE A 107 -9.00 -12.73 13.33
C ILE A 107 -8.04 -12.15 14.37
N THR A 108 -7.56 -12.97 15.29
CA THR A 108 -6.62 -12.57 16.37
C THR A 108 -5.20 -13.06 16.10
N GLN A 109 -4.85 -13.32 14.85
CA GLN A 109 -3.57 -13.89 14.45
C GLN A 109 -2.68 -12.82 13.83
N MET A 110 -1.36 -12.90 14.06
CA MET A 110 -0.36 -12.04 13.42
C MET A 110 -0.04 -12.55 12.01
N PRO A 111 -0.11 -11.71 10.97
CA PRO A 111 0.34 -12.06 9.62
C PRO A 111 1.85 -12.26 9.53
N ASP A 112 2.27 -13.38 8.95
CA ASP A 112 3.68 -13.67 8.70
C ASP A 112 3.85 -14.59 7.45
N GLY A 113 5.08 -14.83 7.02
CA GLY A 113 5.43 -15.85 6.02
C GLY A 113 5.33 -17.29 6.55
N LYS A 114 5.24 -17.49 7.87
CA LYS A 114 5.14 -18.81 8.52
C LYS A 114 3.99 -18.90 9.53
N THR A 115 3.54 -20.12 9.81
CA THR A 115 2.61 -20.42 10.90
C THR A 115 3.39 -20.73 12.19
N GLY A 116 2.80 -20.44 13.35
CA GLY A 116 3.47 -20.60 14.64
C GLY A 116 2.93 -19.65 15.70
N THR A 117 3.81 -19.21 16.60
CA THR A 117 3.51 -18.19 17.63
C THR A 117 4.60 -17.13 17.68
N CYS A 118 4.22 -15.88 17.91
CA CYS A 118 5.14 -14.79 18.20
C CYS A 118 4.73 -14.10 19.51
N LEU A 119 5.62 -13.29 20.08
CA LEU A 119 5.27 -12.44 21.21
C LEU A 119 4.72 -11.12 20.69
N ASN A 120 3.61 -10.66 21.25
CA ASN A 120 3.09 -9.32 20.95
C ASN A 120 3.80 -8.23 21.77
N GLU A 121 3.28 -7.02 21.64
CA GLU A 121 3.52 -5.83 22.47
C GLU A 121 3.85 -6.05 23.94
N LYS A 122 2.99 -6.89 24.50
CA LYS A 122 2.81 -7.09 25.92
C LYS A 122 3.59 -8.32 26.39
N GLY A 123 4.36 -8.95 25.51
CA GLY A 123 5.05 -10.22 25.78
C GLY A 123 4.11 -11.42 25.82
N GLU A 124 2.89 -11.31 25.29
CA GLU A 124 1.93 -12.40 25.23
C GLU A 124 2.14 -13.24 23.97
N SER A 125 2.07 -14.56 24.10
CA SER A 125 2.16 -15.47 22.97
C SER A 125 0.88 -15.44 22.14
N ILE A 126 0.99 -15.03 20.88
CA ILE A 126 -0.11 -14.92 19.94
C ILE A 126 0.11 -15.85 18.73
N PRO A 127 -0.96 -16.46 18.20
CA PRO A 127 -0.85 -17.31 17.02
C PRO A 127 -0.52 -16.49 15.77
N MET A 128 0.26 -17.08 14.88
CA MET A 128 0.60 -16.51 13.58
C MET A 128 -0.22 -17.19 12.48
N ILE A 129 -0.48 -16.46 11.40
CA ILE A 129 -1.18 -16.95 10.22
C ILE A 129 -0.40 -16.55 8.97
N SER A 130 -0.33 -17.47 7.99
CA SER A 130 0.37 -17.16 6.75
C SER A 130 -0.40 -16.14 5.92
N TRP A 131 0.31 -15.29 5.17
CA TRP A 131 -0.31 -14.39 4.18
C TRP A 131 -1.23 -15.13 3.21
N SER A 132 -0.85 -16.35 2.80
CA SER A 132 -1.66 -17.18 1.92
C SER A 132 -3.01 -17.56 2.54
N ASP A 133 -3.01 -17.94 3.81
CA ASP A 133 -4.22 -18.32 4.53
C ASP A 133 -5.13 -17.11 4.76
N ILE A 134 -4.58 -15.94 5.11
CA ILE A 134 -5.36 -14.71 5.30
C ILE A 134 -6.08 -14.36 3.99
N VAL A 135 -5.35 -14.33 2.88
CA VAL A 135 -5.90 -13.97 1.57
C VAL A 135 -6.95 -15.00 1.13
N ALA A 136 -6.69 -16.30 1.35
CA ALA A 136 -7.66 -17.36 1.06
C ALA A 136 -8.95 -17.19 1.87
N GLN A 137 -8.85 -16.91 3.18
CA GLN A 137 -10.01 -16.65 4.02
C GLN A 137 -10.84 -15.46 3.52
N GLY A 138 -10.20 -14.34 3.20
CA GLY A 138 -10.87 -13.16 2.64
C GLY A 138 -11.65 -13.47 1.36
N ASN A 139 -11.08 -14.28 0.47
CA ASN A 139 -11.74 -14.71 -0.77
C ASN A 139 -13.03 -15.49 -0.54
N THR A 140 -13.11 -16.29 0.53
CA THR A 140 -14.30 -17.12 0.80
C THR A 140 -15.51 -16.31 1.26
N LEU A 141 -15.32 -15.08 1.74
CA LEU A 141 -16.39 -14.26 2.33
C LEU A 141 -17.48 -13.83 1.32
N LYS A 142 -17.15 -13.80 0.02
CA LYS A 142 -18.12 -13.52 -1.06
C LYS A 142 -18.69 -14.79 -1.71
N GLY A 143 -18.36 -15.97 -1.19
CA GLY A 143 -18.67 -17.26 -1.80
C GLY A 143 -17.57 -17.77 -2.75
N PRO A 144 -17.71 -18.98 -3.31
CA PRO A 144 -16.68 -19.57 -4.17
C PRO A 144 -16.48 -18.72 -5.43
N MET A 145 -15.37 -18.00 -5.50
CA MET A 145 -14.98 -17.28 -6.69
C MET A 145 -14.50 -18.27 -7.76
N LYS A 146 -14.95 -18.09 -9.01
CA LYS A 146 -14.65 -19.00 -10.14
C LYS A 146 -13.22 -18.91 -10.68
N SER A 147 -12.32 -18.12 -10.07
CA SER A 147 -10.93 -18.00 -10.53
C SER A 147 -9.95 -18.40 -9.42
N ASP A 148 -8.88 -19.06 -9.82
CA ASP A 148 -7.94 -19.71 -8.92
C ASP A 148 -7.07 -18.72 -8.10
N ASP A 149 -6.98 -17.44 -8.49
CA ASP A 149 -6.13 -16.46 -7.81
C ASP A 149 -6.89 -15.25 -7.20
N PRO A 150 -6.88 -15.06 -5.85
CA PRO A 150 -7.27 -13.81 -5.19
C PRO A 150 -6.48 -12.60 -5.69
N TYR A 151 -7.16 -11.48 -5.91
CA TYR A 151 -6.47 -10.21 -6.10
C TYR A 151 -6.34 -9.50 -4.74
N PHE A 152 -5.14 -9.49 -4.16
CA PHE A 152 -4.88 -8.71 -2.94
C PHE A 152 -4.78 -7.23 -3.32
N ALA A 153 -5.82 -6.46 -3.03
CA ALA A 153 -5.97 -5.10 -3.54
C ALA A 153 -5.38 -4.06 -2.58
N VAL A 154 -5.71 -4.15 -1.29
CA VAL A 154 -5.37 -3.12 -0.31
C VAL A 154 -4.86 -3.77 0.97
N CYS A 155 -3.68 -3.38 1.43
CA CYS A 155 -3.19 -3.72 2.77
C CYS A 155 -3.08 -2.45 3.60
N ARG A 156 -3.58 -2.47 4.84
CA ARG A 156 -3.34 -1.40 5.80
C ARG A 156 -2.68 -1.97 7.04
N ILE A 157 -1.62 -1.30 7.49
CA ILE A 157 -0.79 -1.68 8.61
C ILE A 157 -0.83 -0.52 9.61
N GLU A 158 -1.48 -0.76 10.73
CA GLU A 158 -1.59 0.16 11.86
C GLU A 158 -1.49 -0.65 13.15
N ILE A 159 -0.30 -1.21 13.34
CA ILE A 159 0.08 -1.95 14.52
C ILE A 159 1.51 -1.54 14.85
N PRO A 160 1.86 -1.45 16.12
CA PRO A 160 3.26 -1.21 16.46
C PRO A 160 4.14 -2.45 16.12
N ASN A 161 5.43 -2.20 15.89
CA ASN A 161 6.36 -3.08 15.14
C ASN A 161 5.93 -3.35 13.68
N GLU A 162 5.31 -2.36 13.03
CA GLU A 162 4.84 -2.43 11.64
C GLU A 162 5.92 -2.82 10.62
N HIS A 163 7.19 -2.52 10.90
CA HIS A 163 8.32 -2.88 10.04
C HIS A 163 8.48 -4.40 9.88
N GLU A 164 8.16 -5.18 10.92
CA GLU A 164 8.17 -6.64 10.86
C GLU A 164 7.07 -7.17 9.93
N VAL A 165 5.88 -6.58 10.02
CA VAL A 165 4.74 -6.92 9.15
C VAL A 165 5.04 -6.56 7.70
N VAL A 166 5.65 -5.40 7.45
CA VAL A 166 6.08 -5.00 6.10
C VAL A 166 7.12 -5.98 5.56
N SER A 167 8.13 -6.33 6.36
CA SER A 167 9.15 -7.31 5.97
C SER A 167 8.55 -8.68 5.65
N SER A 168 7.62 -9.18 6.48
CA SER A 168 6.95 -10.46 6.26
C SER A 168 6.08 -10.43 4.99
N LEU A 169 5.40 -9.32 4.70
CA LEU A 169 4.62 -9.11 3.49
C LEU A 169 5.51 -9.12 2.24
N LEU A 170 6.62 -8.39 2.27
CA LEU A 170 7.57 -8.30 1.15
C LEU A 170 8.23 -9.65 0.85
N SER A 171 8.49 -10.45 1.90
CA SER A 171 9.00 -11.82 1.79
C SER A 171 7.97 -12.81 1.24
N SER A 172 6.67 -12.45 1.24
CA SER A 172 5.61 -13.28 0.66
C SER A 172 5.55 -13.16 -0.87
N LYS A 173 4.76 -14.01 -1.52
CA LYS A 173 4.45 -13.88 -2.96
C LYS A 173 3.42 -12.79 -3.29
N TYR A 174 2.79 -12.19 -2.27
CA TYR A 174 1.69 -11.26 -2.47
C TYR A 174 2.19 -9.83 -2.64
N ARG A 175 1.57 -9.08 -3.55
CA ARG A 175 1.87 -7.68 -3.82
C ARG A 175 0.55 -6.88 -3.81
N PRO A 176 0.11 -6.39 -2.63
CA PRO A 176 -1.05 -5.51 -2.56
C PRO A 176 -0.89 -4.34 -3.49
N SER A 177 -1.95 -3.97 -4.20
CA SER A 177 -1.86 -2.84 -5.13
C SER A 177 -1.68 -1.50 -4.43
N ILE A 178 -2.29 -1.35 -3.25
CA ILE A 178 -2.07 -0.22 -2.35
C ILE A 178 -1.68 -0.73 -0.97
N ILE A 179 -0.68 -0.09 -0.37
CA ILE A 179 -0.30 -0.30 1.03
C ILE A 179 -0.42 1.03 1.78
N TYR A 180 -1.12 1.00 2.91
CA TYR A 180 -1.12 2.08 3.89
C TYR A 180 -0.31 1.63 5.10
N VAL A 181 0.73 2.38 5.46
CA VAL A 181 1.50 2.11 6.67
C VAL A 181 1.44 3.32 7.58
N ARG A 182 1.02 3.12 8.83
CA ARG A 182 1.22 4.11 9.89
C ARG A 182 2.51 3.79 10.61
N TRP A 183 3.60 4.44 10.19
CA TRP A 183 4.88 4.29 10.87
C TRP A 183 4.80 4.90 12.28
N SER A 184 5.22 4.13 13.28
CA SER A 184 5.32 4.53 14.69
C SER A 184 6.39 5.60 14.89
N VAL A 185 7.46 5.55 14.08
CA VAL A 185 8.51 6.56 13.96
C VAL A 185 8.69 6.89 12.49
N SER A 186 8.96 8.15 12.15
CA SER A 186 9.22 8.52 10.76
C SER A 186 10.36 7.68 10.17
N PRO A 187 10.24 7.15 8.94
CA PRO A 187 11.35 6.48 8.26
C PRO A 187 12.61 7.34 8.17
N ASP A 188 12.48 8.67 8.16
CA ASP A 188 13.64 9.59 8.13
C ASP A 188 14.36 9.70 9.49
N GLU A 189 13.75 9.22 10.58
CA GLU A 189 14.24 9.38 11.95
C GLU A 189 14.76 8.07 12.57
N SER A 190 14.45 6.92 11.97
CA SER A 190 14.78 5.60 12.52
C SER A 190 15.31 4.67 11.45
N GLN A 191 16.50 4.12 11.68
CA GLN A 191 17.16 3.20 10.74
C GLN A 191 16.27 1.99 10.39
N VAL A 192 15.60 1.39 11.37
CA VAL A 192 14.74 0.22 11.15
C VAL A 192 13.55 0.55 10.24
N HIS A 193 12.92 1.72 10.45
CA HIS A 193 11.81 2.19 9.64
C HIS A 193 12.27 2.66 8.25
N CYS A 194 13.44 3.30 8.19
CA CYS A 194 14.12 3.68 6.95
C CYS A 194 14.35 2.46 6.06
N GLU A 195 14.94 1.40 6.62
CA GLU A 195 15.21 0.16 5.91
C GLU A 195 13.91 -0.49 5.43
N ALA A 196 12.89 -0.60 6.29
CA ALA A 196 11.60 -1.19 5.89
C ALA A 196 10.91 -0.38 4.76
N ALA A 197 10.88 0.95 4.86
CA ALA A 197 10.31 1.81 3.84
C ALA A 197 11.14 1.79 2.54
N GLY A 198 12.47 1.74 2.66
CA GLY A 198 13.40 1.61 1.54
C GLY A 198 13.23 0.29 0.80
N HIS A 199 13.14 -0.83 1.54
CA HIS A 199 12.85 -2.15 0.97
C HIS A 199 11.49 -2.15 0.25
N LEU A 200 10.46 -1.56 0.86
CA LEU A 200 9.15 -1.42 0.23
C LEU A 200 9.25 -0.70 -1.12
N GLN A 201 9.95 0.43 -1.17
CA GLN A 201 10.12 1.18 -2.42
C GLN A 201 10.96 0.41 -3.45
N THR A 202 12.03 -0.24 -3.00
CA THR A 202 12.93 -1.03 -3.84
C THR A 202 12.21 -2.23 -4.45
N CYS A 203 11.27 -2.86 -3.72
CA CYS A 203 10.38 -3.92 -4.21
C CYS A 203 9.28 -3.43 -5.18
N GLY A 204 9.38 -2.22 -5.72
CA GLY A 204 8.49 -1.70 -6.76
C GLY A 204 7.28 -0.94 -6.26
N TYR A 205 7.27 -0.51 -5.00
CA TYR A 205 6.26 0.41 -4.49
C TYR A 205 6.69 1.87 -4.64
N ARG A 206 5.75 2.74 -4.95
CA ARG A 206 5.96 4.19 -5.00
C ARG A 206 5.17 4.85 -3.88
N LEU A 207 5.83 5.70 -3.09
CA LEU A 207 5.14 6.58 -2.14
C LEU A 207 4.30 7.62 -2.91
N LEU A 208 3.01 7.70 -2.61
CA LEU A 208 2.07 8.60 -3.26
C LEU A 208 1.77 9.83 -2.40
N CYS A 209 1.51 9.61 -1.12
CA CYS A 209 1.25 10.68 -0.18
C CYS A 209 1.54 10.26 1.27
N VAL A 210 1.71 11.28 2.11
CA VAL A 210 1.76 11.17 3.57
C VAL A 210 0.62 12.01 4.12
N ASN A 211 -0.27 11.42 4.92
CA ASN A 211 -1.41 12.11 5.50
C ASN A 211 -1.69 11.59 6.91
N ASN A 212 -1.70 12.48 7.91
CA ASN A 212 -1.98 12.14 9.31
C ASN A 212 -1.16 10.95 9.84
N GLY A 213 0.12 10.86 9.46
CA GLY A 213 1.01 9.76 9.85
C GLY A 213 0.84 8.47 9.05
N PHE A 214 -0.11 8.40 8.12
CA PHE A 214 -0.20 7.31 7.15
C PHE A 214 0.60 7.62 5.90
N TYR A 215 1.39 6.66 5.48
CA TYR A 215 2.16 6.66 4.25
C TYR A 215 1.48 5.72 3.27
N MET A 216 1.05 6.26 2.14
CA MET A 216 0.33 5.52 1.11
C MET A 216 1.27 5.17 -0.04
N TYR A 217 1.40 3.88 -0.30
CA TYR A 217 2.26 3.33 -1.35
C TYR A 217 1.42 2.62 -2.41
N GLN A 218 1.84 2.72 -3.67
CA GLN A 218 1.25 2.00 -4.80
C GLN A 218 2.26 1.05 -5.41
N TYR A 219 1.85 -0.20 -5.66
CA TYR A 219 2.66 -1.13 -6.43
C TYR A 219 2.70 -0.74 -7.90
N THR A 220 3.91 -0.57 -8.44
CA THR A 220 4.17 -0.18 -9.83
C THR A 220 4.81 -1.31 -10.65
N GLY A 221 5.29 -2.37 -9.99
CA GLY A 221 6.05 -3.44 -10.63
C GLY A 221 7.49 -3.08 -11.01
N ALA A 222 7.92 -1.84 -10.78
CA ALA A 222 9.29 -1.38 -11.01
C ALA A 222 10.22 -1.85 -9.86
N ASP A 223 10.39 -3.16 -9.72
CA ASP A 223 11.24 -3.78 -8.69
C ASP A 223 12.72 -3.58 -9.03
N MET A 224 13.43 -2.78 -8.23
CA MET A 224 14.85 -2.51 -8.38
C MET A 224 15.73 -3.70 -8.01
N TYR A 225 15.23 -4.65 -7.21
CA TYR A 225 16.01 -5.88 -6.97
C TYR A 225 16.07 -6.77 -8.21
N SER A 226 15.13 -6.63 -9.14
CA SER A 226 15.12 -7.41 -10.39
C SER A 226 16.32 -7.13 -11.29
N CYS A 227 16.95 -5.96 -11.14
CA CYS A 227 18.16 -5.59 -11.87
C CYS A 227 19.46 -5.84 -11.09
N CYS A 228 19.41 -6.58 -9.97
CA CYS A 228 20.58 -6.95 -9.18
C CYS A 228 20.81 -8.47 -9.26
N SER A 229 22.07 -8.88 -9.28
CA SER A 229 22.50 -10.26 -9.15
C SER A 229 23.26 -10.39 -7.85
N TRP A 230 22.81 -11.29 -7.00
CA TRP A 230 23.42 -11.55 -5.70
C TRP A 230 24.57 -12.55 -5.78
N THR A 231 24.82 -13.11 -6.96
CA THR A 231 25.85 -14.12 -7.20
C THR A 231 26.90 -13.69 -8.21
N ASP A 232 26.69 -12.58 -8.92
CA ASP A 232 27.65 -12.01 -9.87
C ASP A 232 28.31 -10.75 -9.26
N PRO A 233 29.57 -10.84 -8.81
CA PRO A 233 30.30 -9.70 -8.25
C PRO A 233 30.53 -8.56 -9.26
N SER A 234 30.38 -8.83 -10.56
CA SER A 234 30.56 -7.82 -11.61
C SER A 234 29.31 -6.96 -11.83
N MET A 235 28.17 -7.37 -11.27
CA MET A 235 26.93 -6.62 -11.42
C MET A 235 26.94 -5.37 -10.53
N ALA A 236 27.24 -4.24 -11.14
CA ALA A 236 27.12 -2.94 -10.48
C ALA A 236 25.64 -2.59 -10.29
N HIS A 237 25.32 -1.96 -9.15
CA HIS A 237 23.98 -1.46 -8.89
C HIS A 237 23.64 -0.40 -9.96
N PRO A 238 22.48 -0.47 -10.64
CA PRO A 238 22.18 0.39 -11.80
C PRO A 238 22.20 1.89 -11.47
N PHE A 239 21.96 2.27 -10.21
CA PHE A 239 22.12 3.66 -9.78
C PHE A 239 23.56 4.16 -9.79
N VAL A 240 24.56 3.29 -9.71
CA VAL A 240 25.97 3.71 -9.77
C VAL A 240 26.27 4.34 -11.12
N ASN A 241 25.74 3.77 -12.20
CA ASN A 241 25.93 4.34 -13.54
C ASN A 241 25.21 5.69 -13.67
N LEU A 242 23.96 5.79 -13.19
CA LEU A 242 23.21 7.06 -13.21
C LEU A 242 23.86 8.14 -12.32
N MET A 243 24.36 7.78 -11.14
CA MET A 243 25.10 8.69 -10.27
C MET A 243 26.41 9.13 -10.93
N THR A 244 27.11 8.21 -11.58
CA THR A 244 28.35 8.53 -12.31
C THR A 244 28.06 9.48 -13.46
N GLU A 245 27.04 9.22 -14.28
CA GLU A 245 26.61 10.11 -15.37
C GLU A 245 26.20 11.50 -14.86
N GLN A 246 25.44 11.57 -13.77
CA GLN A 246 25.06 12.86 -13.17
C GLN A 246 26.26 13.62 -12.62
N VAL A 247 27.16 12.95 -11.90
CA VAL A 247 28.39 13.55 -11.39
C VAL A 247 29.29 14.01 -12.53
N GLU A 248 29.45 13.21 -13.58
CA GLU A 248 30.20 13.57 -14.79
C GLU A 248 29.59 14.77 -15.51
N SER A 249 28.26 14.83 -15.65
CA SER A 249 27.57 15.98 -16.24
C SER A 249 27.70 17.25 -15.41
N PHE A 250 27.80 17.11 -14.09
CA PHE A 250 28.00 18.22 -13.16
C PHE A 250 29.45 18.72 -13.17
N LEU A 251 30.42 17.80 -13.22
CA LEU A 251 31.84 18.12 -13.26
C LEU A 251 32.27 18.64 -14.65
N ASN A 252 31.62 18.18 -15.72
CA ASN A 252 31.86 18.60 -17.10
C ASN A 252 30.60 19.23 -17.70
N PRO A 253 30.18 20.42 -17.22
CA PRO A 253 29.00 21.07 -17.77
C PRO A 253 29.19 21.31 -19.28
N PRO A 254 28.13 21.10 -20.10
CA PRO A 254 28.23 21.32 -21.53
C PRO A 254 28.68 22.77 -21.80
N ASN A 255 29.73 22.90 -22.61
CA ASN A 255 30.35 24.18 -22.93
C ASN A 255 29.27 25.10 -23.55
N PRO A 256 29.00 26.29 -22.99
CA PRO A 256 27.90 27.14 -23.44
C PRO A 256 28.29 27.88 -24.73
N GLU A 257 28.63 27.18 -25.82
CA GLU A 257 28.94 27.82 -27.09
C GLU A 257 28.95 26.81 -28.24
N VAL A 258 27.78 26.55 -28.84
CA VAL A 258 27.58 26.50 -30.30
C VAL A 258 26.14 26.96 -30.60
N LYS A 259 25.87 28.26 -30.48
CA LYS A 259 24.91 28.92 -31.37
C LYS A 259 25.70 29.35 -32.61
N SER A 260 25.97 28.43 -33.53
CA SER A 260 26.47 28.79 -34.86
C SER A 260 25.30 28.83 -35.84
N GLU A 261 24.91 30.07 -36.13
CA GLU A 261 24.42 30.58 -37.41
C GLU A 261 23.05 30.11 -37.92
N GLU A 262 22.07 30.93 -37.57
CA GLU A 262 20.93 31.23 -38.44
C GLU A 262 21.42 31.60 -39.85
N THR A 263 21.08 30.73 -40.78
CA THR A 263 20.56 31.01 -42.12
C THR A 263 20.70 32.47 -42.60
N LYS A 264 21.78 32.78 -43.33
CA LYS A 264 21.76 33.88 -44.30
C LYS A 264 20.96 33.42 -45.52
N THR A 265 19.70 33.82 -45.57
CA THR A 265 18.91 33.84 -46.79
C THR A 265 19.43 35.00 -47.64
N ASP A 266 20.20 34.70 -48.69
CA ASP A 266 20.55 35.69 -49.71
C ASP A 266 19.28 36.10 -50.45
N VAL A 267 18.88 37.37 -50.27
CA VAL A 267 17.94 38.07 -51.12
C VAL A 267 18.65 39.28 -51.71
N SER A 268 19.16 39.14 -52.94
CA SER A 268 19.33 40.24 -53.92
C SER A 268 19.56 39.60 -55.29
N SER A 269 18.51 39.44 -56.11
CA SER A 269 18.03 40.38 -57.14
C SER A 269 18.93 40.44 -58.40
N GLN A 270 18.52 39.69 -59.44
CA GLN A 270 18.33 40.15 -60.82
C GLN A 270 17.35 39.21 -61.54
#